data_AF-A0A5J4QQE2-F1
#
_entry.id   AF-A0A5J4QQE2-F1
#
_cell.length_a   1.000
_cell.length_b   1.000
_cell.length_c   1.000
_cell.angle_alpha   90.00
_cell.angle_beta   90.00
_cell.angle_gamma   90.00
#
_symmetry.space_group_name_H-M   'P 1'
#
loop_
_entity.id
_entity.type
_entity.pdbx_description
1 polymer ?
#
loop_
_entity_poly.entity_id
_entity_poly.type
_entity_poly.pdbx_seq_one_letter_code
_entity_poly.pdbx_strand_id
1 'polypeptide(L)'
;MKKFVNFRSAFLLILLFVVVGTNAYSQDNVIDEVVWIVGDEAILKSEVEEAIMDARYNEGRKFDGDPYCIIPEELAIQKLFLHQAVLDSIEVSEADVFKQVDYQINQNIQRIGSKEKMEEYFNKTYTQIREMMRENVRHYLIMQKMQQKLIGGVKVTPAEVRRYFKDLPQDSIPYIPTQVEAQIIT
;
A
#
# COMPACT_ATOMS: atom_id res chain seq x y z
N MET A 1 30.19 -70.39 -25.32
CA MET A 1 29.93 -70.12 -23.89
C MET A 1 28.77 -69.14 -23.80
N LYS A 2 27.59 -69.61 -23.39
CA LYS A 2 26.37 -68.78 -23.25
C LYS A 2 26.37 -68.18 -21.85
N LYS A 3 26.43 -66.86 -21.72
CA LYS A 3 26.04 -66.16 -20.49
C LYS A 3 24.69 -65.49 -20.76
N PHE A 4 23.62 -66.22 -20.48
CA PHE A 4 22.28 -65.66 -20.42
C PHE A 4 22.27 -64.65 -19.26
N VAL A 5 22.21 -63.36 -19.59
CA VAL A 5 21.82 -62.35 -18.62
C VAL A 5 20.37 -62.64 -18.26
N ASN A 6 20.11 -62.99 -17.02
CA ASN A 6 18.75 -63.29 -16.53
C ASN A 6 17.88 -62.05 -16.74
N PHE A 7 16.93 -62.14 -17.68
CA PHE A 7 16.03 -61.04 -18.06
C PHE A 7 15.26 -60.47 -16.85
N ARG A 8 14.97 -61.31 -15.85
CA ARG A 8 14.36 -60.91 -14.57
C ARG A 8 15.26 -60.00 -13.72
N SER A 9 16.57 -60.25 -13.67
CA SER A 9 17.51 -59.40 -12.93
C SER A 9 17.84 -58.09 -13.65
N ALA A 10 17.82 -58.09 -14.98
CA ALA A 10 17.94 -56.86 -15.77
C ALA A 10 16.71 -55.96 -15.57
N PHE A 11 15.50 -56.54 -15.53
CA PHE A 11 14.26 -55.81 -15.29
C PHE A 11 14.19 -55.23 -13.87
N LEU A 12 14.68 -55.96 -12.86
CA LEU A 12 14.80 -55.48 -11.48
C LEU A 12 15.79 -54.32 -11.32
N LEU A 13 16.91 -54.35 -12.05
CA LEU A 13 17.90 -53.25 -12.05
C LEU A 13 17.36 -51.99 -12.74
N ILE A 14 16.58 -52.14 -13.81
CA ILE A 14 15.92 -51.01 -14.48
C ILE A 14 14.82 -50.41 -13.59
N LEU A 15 14.04 -51.24 -12.89
CA LEU A 15 13.02 -50.76 -11.95
C LEU A 15 13.65 -50.00 -10.76
N LEU A 16 14.82 -50.44 -10.28
CA LEU A 16 15.57 -49.76 -9.22
C LEU A 16 16.10 -48.39 -9.66
N PHE A 17 16.51 -48.27 -10.93
CA PHE A 17 17.03 -47.01 -11.49
C PHE A 17 15.92 -45.96 -11.68
N VAL A 18 14.69 -46.37 -11.97
CA VAL A 18 13.53 -45.47 -12.10
C VAL A 18 13.10 -44.88 -10.74
N VAL A 19 13.27 -45.63 -9.64
CA VAL A 19 12.92 -45.13 -8.29
C VAL A 19 13.93 -44.08 -7.79
N VAL A 20 15.22 -44.24 -8.11
CA VAL A 20 16.29 -43.30 -7.69
C VAL A 20 16.23 -41.96 -8.46
N GLY A 21 15.55 -41.90 -9.61
CA GLY A 21 15.41 -40.69 -10.42
C GLY A 21 14.34 -39.69 -9.95
N THR A 22 13.57 -40.01 -8.90
CA THR A 22 12.60 -39.09 -8.33
C THR A 22 13.29 -38.11 -7.39
N ASN A 23 13.93 -37.09 -7.96
CA ASN A 23 14.20 -35.86 -7.23
C ASN A 23 12.84 -35.29 -6.83
N ALA A 24 12.42 -35.54 -5.60
CA ALA A 24 11.32 -34.82 -4.98
C ALA A 24 11.81 -33.36 -4.85
N TYR A 25 11.52 -32.55 -5.87
CA TYR A 25 11.53 -31.11 -5.73
C TYR A 25 10.49 -30.80 -4.67
N SER A 26 10.95 -30.58 -3.43
CA SER A 26 10.16 -29.88 -2.43
C SER A 26 9.67 -28.61 -3.11
N GLN A 27 8.35 -28.45 -3.21
CA GLN A 27 7.81 -27.16 -3.63
C GLN A 27 8.29 -26.15 -2.58
N ASP A 28 9.19 -25.24 -2.96
CA ASP A 28 9.46 -24.01 -2.22
C ASP A 28 8.18 -23.16 -2.28
N ASN A 29 7.16 -23.58 -1.54
CA ASN A 29 5.95 -22.82 -1.32
C ASN A 29 6.26 -21.81 -0.22
N VAL A 30 7.07 -20.79 -0.56
CA VAL A 30 7.16 -19.58 0.26
C VAL A 30 5.78 -18.95 0.22
N ILE A 31 5.04 -19.04 1.32
CA ILE A 31 3.65 -18.55 1.42
C ILE A 31 3.62 -17.03 1.26
N ASP A 32 4.52 -16.34 1.95
CA ASP A 32 4.74 -14.91 1.79
C ASP A 32 6.19 -14.57 2.14
N GLU A 33 6.79 -13.68 1.37
CA GLU A 33 8.18 -13.28 1.52
C GLU A 33 8.25 -11.92 2.20
N VAL A 34 9.16 -11.76 3.16
CA VAL A 34 9.42 -10.45 3.77
C VAL A 34 10.36 -9.69 2.85
N VAL A 35 9.87 -8.58 2.29
CA VAL A 35 10.68 -7.68 1.47
C VAL A 35 11.59 -6.89 2.39
N TRP A 36 11.02 -6.08 3.29
CA TRP A 36 11.75 -5.22 4.23
C TRP A 36 11.21 -5.35 5.66
N ILE A 37 12.01 -4.94 6.65
CA ILE A 37 11.59 -4.80 8.05
C ILE A 37 11.82 -3.35 8.48
N VAL A 38 10.79 -2.70 9.00
CA VAL A 38 10.81 -1.29 9.44
C VAL A 38 10.36 -1.22 10.89
N GLY A 39 11.31 -0.97 11.80
CA GLY A 39 11.06 -1.06 13.24
C GLY A 39 10.67 -2.48 13.63
N ASP A 40 9.46 -2.65 14.15
CA ASP A 40 8.89 -3.94 14.56
C ASP A 40 7.94 -4.56 13.51
N GLU A 41 7.70 -3.87 12.38
CA GLU A 41 6.79 -4.34 11.34
C GLU A 41 7.54 -4.82 10.09
N ALA A 42 7.10 -5.95 9.54
CA ALA A 42 7.53 -6.42 8.23
C ALA A 42 6.67 -5.81 7.10
N ILE A 43 7.28 -5.61 5.94
CA ILE A 43 6.61 -5.37 4.65
C ILE A 43 6.66 -6.68 3.88
N LEU A 44 5.49 -7.24 3.62
CA LEU A 44 5.33 -8.50 2.92
C LEU A 44 5.26 -8.27 1.41
N LYS A 45 5.67 -9.28 0.64
CA LYS A 45 5.60 -9.24 -0.82
C LYS A 45 4.15 -9.14 -1.30
N SER A 46 3.23 -9.85 -0.63
CA SER A 46 1.79 -9.76 -0.91
C SER A 46 1.26 -8.32 -0.77
N GLU A 47 1.66 -7.60 0.28
CA GLU A 47 1.27 -6.20 0.52
C GLU A 47 1.77 -5.28 -0.60
N VAL A 48 3.01 -5.50 -1.05
CA VAL A 48 3.60 -4.73 -2.17
C VAL A 48 2.84 -4.99 -3.46
N GLU A 49 2.52 -6.26 -3.76
CA GLU A 49 1.75 -6.62 -4.95
C GLU A 49 0.33 -6.04 -4.92
N GLU A 50 -0.34 -6.09 -3.78
CA GLU A 50 -1.66 -5.48 -3.58
C GLU A 50 -1.61 -3.96 -3.79
N ALA A 51 -0.64 -3.28 -3.20
CA ALA A 51 -0.46 -1.83 -3.36
C ALA A 51 -0.13 -1.43 -4.80
N ILE A 52 0.68 -2.22 -5.52
CA ILE A 52 0.93 -1.99 -6.96
C ILE A 52 -0.36 -2.15 -7.77
N MET A 53 -1.18 -3.16 -7.48
CA MET A 53 -2.46 -3.37 -8.16
C MET A 53 -3.41 -2.20 -7.90
N ASP A 54 -3.56 -1.78 -6.64
CA ASP A 54 -4.42 -0.66 -6.27
C ASP A 54 -4.02 0.63 -7.00
N ALA A 55 -2.74 0.99 -6.96
CA ALA A 55 -2.22 2.17 -7.62
C ALA A 55 -2.42 2.14 -9.15
N ARG A 56 -2.29 0.97 -9.79
CA ARG A 56 -2.47 0.86 -11.25
C ARG A 56 -3.94 0.89 -11.67
N TYR A 57 -4.80 0.13 -10.98
CA TYR A 57 -6.17 -0.11 -11.42
C TYR A 57 -7.17 0.89 -10.83
N ASN A 58 -6.99 1.32 -9.59
CA ASN A 58 -7.92 2.21 -8.90
C ASN A 58 -7.53 3.69 -9.04
N GLU A 59 -6.23 4.01 -8.99
CA GLU A 59 -5.74 5.39 -9.12
C GLU A 59 -5.37 5.76 -10.57
N GLY A 60 -5.12 4.76 -11.43
CA GLY A 60 -4.58 4.98 -12.78
C GLY A 60 -3.16 5.55 -12.76
N ARG A 61 -2.42 5.35 -11.66
CA ARG A 61 -1.08 5.90 -11.45
C ARG A 61 -0.10 5.27 -12.42
N LYS A 62 0.66 6.12 -13.13
CA LYS A 62 1.83 5.70 -13.90
C LYS A 62 3.06 5.90 -13.04
N PHE A 63 3.89 4.87 -12.96
CA PHE A 63 5.13 4.91 -12.20
C PHE A 63 6.29 5.37 -13.09
N ASP A 64 6.99 6.40 -12.64
CA ASP A 64 8.24 6.86 -13.24
C ASP A 64 9.42 6.07 -12.63
N GLY A 65 9.51 4.78 -12.97
CA GLY A 65 10.53 3.87 -12.43
C GLY A 65 10.00 2.45 -12.18
N ASP A 66 10.78 1.66 -11.43
CA ASP A 66 10.35 0.32 -11.02
C ASP A 66 9.35 0.39 -9.85
N PRO A 67 8.09 -0.04 -10.03
CA PRO A 67 7.09 -0.06 -8.96
C PRO A 67 7.50 -0.93 -7.77
N TYR A 68 8.31 -1.96 -8.00
CA TYR A 68 8.82 -2.84 -6.94
C TYR A 68 9.91 -2.17 -6.08
N CYS A 69 10.38 -0.97 -6.44
CA CYS A 69 11.22 -0.15 -5.58
C CYS A 69 10.40 0.97 -4.91
N ILE A 70 9.54 1.64 -5.70
CA ILE A 70 8.80 2.82 -5.26
C ILE A 70 7.75 2.44 -4.20
N ILE A 71 6.97 1.39 -4.44
CA ILE A 71 5.88 1.02 -3.53
C ILE A 71 6.41 0.52 -2.17
N PRO A 72 7.42 -0.37 -2.09
CA PRO A 72 7.99 -0.73 -0.80
C PRO A 72 8.58 0.46 -0.04
N GLU A 73 9.19 1.42 -0.74
CA GLU A 73 9.70 2.64 -0.12
C GLU A 73 8.57 3.50 0.47
N GLU A 74 7.46 3.68 -0.26
CA GLU A 74 6.27 4.38 0.24
C GLU A 74 5.67 3.68 1.46
N LEU A 75 5.53 2.35 1.41
CA LEU A 75 5.06 1.54 2.55
C LEU A 75 6.01 1.64 3.74
N ALA A 76 7.33 1.69 3.51
CA ALA A 76 8.32 1.85 4.57
C ALA A 76 8.20 3.21 5.25
N ILE A 77 7.97 4.28 4.48
CA ILE A 77 7.74 5.62 5.04
C ILE A 77 6.47 5.64 5.90
N GLN A 78 5.40 4.98 5.46
CA GLN A 78 4.16 4.88 6.24
C GLN A 78 4.38 4.17 7.57
N LYS A 79 5.05 2.99 7.55
CA LYS A 79 5.39 2.24 8.76
C LYS A 79 6.33 3.02 9.67
N LEU A 80 7.26 3.79 9.12
CA LEU A 80 8.14 4.67 9.89
C LEU A 80 7.35 5.75 10.65
N PHE A 81 6.36 6.39 10.00
CA PHE A 81 5.50 7.36 10.68
C PHE A 81 4.68 6.73 11.79
N LEU A 82 4.13 5.53 11.57
CA LEU A 82 3.37 4.81 12.60
C LEU A 82 4.27 4.43 13.79
N HIS A 83 5.47 3.93 13.53
CA HIS A 83 6.43 3.61 14.57
C HIS A 83 6.82 4.85 15.39
N GLN A 84 7.13 5.97 14.72
CA GLN A 84 7.43 7.22 15.42
C GLN A 84 6.23 7.74 16.22
N ALA A 85 5.01 7.61 15.69
CA ALA A 85 3.80 8.03 16.37
C ALA A 85 3.57 7.24 17.67
N VAL A 86 3.92 5.96 17.71
CA VAL A 86 3.89 5.14 18.93
C VAL A 86 4.90 5.67 19.96
N LEU A 87 6.14 5.93 19.55
CA LEU A 87 7.18 6.50 20.43
C LEU A 87 6.76 7.86 21.00
N ASP A 88 6.10 8.67 20.18
CA ASP A 88 5.63 10.01 20.52
C ASP A 88 4.25 10.02 21.20
N SER A 89 3.66 8.84 21.45
CA SER A 89 2.34 8.65 22.07
C SER A 89 1.22 9.47 21.39
N ILE A 90 1.21 9.47 20.05
CA ILE A 90 0.16 10.15 19.26
C ILE A 90 -1.04 9.24 19.15
N GLU A 91 -2.15 9.66 19.75
CA GLU A 91 -3.41 8.93 19.73
C GLU A 91 -4.52 9.69 18.97
N VAL A 92 -5.50 8.93 18.49
CA VAL A 92 -6.68 9.43 17.78
C VAL A 92 -7.92 8.98 18.52
N SER A 93 -8.93 9.86 18.61
CA SER A 93 -10.17 9.51 19.30
C SER A 93 -10.99 8.54 18.46
N GLU A 94 -11.69 7.61 19.12
CA GLU A 94 -12.59 6.69 18.42
C GLU A 94 -13.69 7.41 17.64
N ALA A 95 -14.15 8.57 18.13
CA ALA A 95 -15.14 9.38 17.45
C ALA A 95 -14.64 9.90 16.09
N ASP A 96 -13.38 10.32 16.01
CA ASP A 96 -12.76 10.76 14.76
C ASP A 96 -12.62 9.60 13.78
N VAL A 97 -12.22 8.43 14.28
CA VAL A 97 -12.12 7.19 13.47
C VAL A 97 -13.49 6.83 12.89
N PHE A 98 -14.55 6.78 13.71
CA PHE A 98 -15.90 6.46 13.22
C PHE A 98 -16.39 7.45 12.16
N LYS A 99 -16.19 8.75 12.40
CA LYS A 99 -16.56 9.79 11.44
C LYS A 99 -15.85 9.60 10.10
N GLN A 100 -14.56 9.28 10.13
CA GLN A 100 -13.75 9.09 8.94
C GLN A 100 -14.08 7.77 8.21
N VAL A 101 -14.39 6.69 8.94
CA VAL A 101 -14.87 5.43 8.37
C VAL A 101 -16.21 5.65 7.65
N ASP A 102 -17.16 6.32 8.30
CA ASP A 102 -18.47 6.59 7.69
C ASP A 102 -18.32 7.47 6.43
N TYR A 103 -17.39 8.43 6.44
CA TYR A 103 -17.03 9.20 5.25
C TYR A 103 -16.49 8.30 4.12
N GLN A 104 -15.50 7.44 4.40
CA GLN A 104 -14.93 6.55 3.38
C GLN A 104 -15.95 5.54 2.84
N ILE A 105 -16.83 5.00 3.69
CA ILE A 105 -17.91 4.12 3.25
C ILE A 105 -18.84 4.85 2.29
N ASN A 106 -19.26 6.07 2.62
CA ASN A 106 -20.12 6.85 1.75
C ASN A 106 -19.47 7.16 0.40
N GLN A 107 -18.16 7.45 0.38
CA GLN A 107 -17.40 7.60 -0.86
C GLN A 107 -17.37 6.31 -1.70
N ASN A 108 -17.15 5.16 -1.05
CA ASN A 108 -17.17 3.87 -1.72
C ASN A 108 -18.56 3.51 -2.28
N ILE A 109 -19.63 3.79 -1.52
CA ILE A 109 -21.01 3.60 -1.99
C ILE A 109 -21.29 4.49 -3.19
N GLN A 110 -20.84 5.75 -3.21
CA GLN A 110 -21.01 6.64 -4.37
C GLN A 110 -20.27 6.13 -5.61
N ARG A 111 -19.07 5.56 -5.44
CA ARG A 111 -18.26 5.02 -6.54
C ARG A 111 -18.80 3.69 -7.09
N ILE A 112 -19.21 2.77 -6.21
CA ILE A 112 -19.69 1.43 -6.56
C ILE A 112 -21.19 1.45 -6.91
N GLY A 113 -21.94 2.40 -6.35
CA GLY A 113 -23.33 2.72 -6.64
C GLY A 113 -24.33 2.30 -5.57
N SER A 114 -24.04 1.27 -4.76
CA SER A 114 -24.95 0.82 -3.68
C SER A 114 -24.20 0.03 -2.61
N LYS A 115 -24.83 -0.13 -1.44
CA LYS A 115 -24.29 -0.92 -0.33
C LYS A 115 -24.20 -2.42 -0.69
N GLU A 116 -25.23 -2.94 -1.35
CA GLU A 116 -25.33 -4.36 -1.71
C GLU A 116 -24.23 -4.75 -2.70
N LYS A 117 -23.97 -3.90 -3.70
CA LYS A 117 -22.83 -4.09 -4.62
C LYS A 117 -21.48 -4.00 -3.93
N MET A 118 -21.37 -3.21 -2.86
CA MET A 118 -20.13 -3.13 -2.08
C MET A 118 -19.87 -4.45 -1.33
N GLU A 119 -20.91 -5.02 -0.72
CA GLU A 119 -20.81 -6.33 -0.05
C GLU A 119 -20.46 -7.44 -1.04
N GLU A 120 -21.04 -7.41 -2.25
CA GLU A 120 -20.69 -8.33 -3.36
C GLU A 120 -19.24 -8.15 -3.83
N TYR A 121 -18.79 -6.90 -4.02
CA TYR A 121 -17.45 -6.58 -4.49
C TYR A 121 -16.35 -7.07 -3.53
N PHE A 122 -16.53 -6.82 -2.23
CA PHE A 122 -15.56 -7.25 -1.21
C PHE A 122 -15.78 -8.70 -0.74
N ASN A 123 -16.88 -9.34 -1.16
CA ASN A 123 -17.34 -10.64 -0.66
C ASN A 123 -17.33 -10.70 0.89
N LYS A 124 -17.78 -9.59 1.52
CA LYS A 124 -17.77 -9.38 2.97
C LYS A 124 -19.05 -8.65 3.37
N THR A 125 -19.52 -8.91 4.59
CA THR A 125 -20.64 -8.15 5.15
C THR A 125 -20.23 -6.70 5.41
N TYR A 126 -21.20 -5.79 5.40
CA TYR A 126 -20.98 -4.37 5.68
C TYR A 126 -20.26 -4.14 7.03
N THR A 127 -20.59 -4.92 8.05
CA THR A 127 -19.95 -4.84 9.36
C THR A 127 -18.48 -5.22 9.31
N GLN A 128 -18.14 -6.28 8.56
CA GLN A 128 -16.74 -6.69 8.38
C GLN A 128 -15.95 -5.65 7.58
N ILE A 129 -16.56 -5.05 6.55
CA ILE A 129 -15.93 -3.97 5.78
C ILE A 129 -15.66 -2.76 6.69
N ARG A 130 -16.63 -2.41 7.54
CA ARG A 130 -16.48 -1.30 8.49
C ARG A 130 -15.37 -1.53 9.50
N GLU A 131 -15.23 -2.75 10.03
CA GLU A 131 -14.16 -3.05 10.99
C GLU A 131 -12.79 -3.07 10.32
N MET A 132 -12.68 -3.64 9.12
CA MET A 132 -11.44 -3.59 8.33
C MET A 132 -11.03 -2.14 8.02
N MET A 133 -11.99 -1.28 7.64
CA MET A 133 -11.71 0.14 7.40
C MET A 133 -11.33 0.89 8.68
N ARG A 134 -11.85 0.49 9.84
CA ARG A 134 -11.57 1.16 11.12
C ARG A 134 -10.08 1.14 11.47
N GLU A 135 -9.43 0.00 11.30
CA GLU A 135 -7.99 -0.14 11.57
C GLU A 135 -7.17 0.71 10.60
N ASN A 136 -7.44 0.59 9.29
CA ASN A 136 -6.77 1.37 8.25
C ASN A 136 -6.96 2.88 8.44
N VAL A 137 -8.18 3.32 8.77
CA VAL A 137 -8.49 4.72 9.05
C VAL A 137 -7.79 5.20 10.31
N ARG A 138 -7.69 4.38 11.36
CA ARG A 138 -6.95 4.74 12.57
C ARG A 138 -5.48 4.99 12.24
N HIS A 139 -4.83 4.07 11.51
CA HIS A 139 -3.43 4.25 11.08
C HIS A 139 -3.25 5.50 10.24
N TYR A 140 -4.15 5.74 9.28
CA TYR A 140 -4.14 6.95 8.46
C TYR A 140 -4.22 8.24 9.31
N LEU A 141 -5.15 8.30 10.27
CA LEU A 141 -5.30 9.49 11.12
C LEU A 141 -4.10 9.69 12.05
N ILE A 142 -3.49 8.62 12.57
CA ILE A 142 -2.26 8.69 13.37
C ILE A 142 -1.12 9.27 12.52
N MET A 143 -0.93 8.75 11.31
CA MET A 143 0.08 9.23 10.37
C MET A 143 -0.13 10.71 10.04
N GLN A 144 -1.36 11.14 9.77
CA GLN A 144 -1.67 12.55 9.51
C GLN A 144 -1.31 13.45 10.69
N LYS A 145 -1.64 13.04 11.92
CA LYS A 145 -1.27 13.79 13.13
C LYS A 145 0.25 13.84 13.32
N MET A 146 0.97 12.75 13.06
CA MET A 146 2.43 12.71 13.12
C MET A 146 3.05 13.70 12.12
N GLN A 147 2.59 13.69 10.87
CA GLN A 147 3.04 14.66 9.86
C GLN A 147 2.74 16.10 10.29
N GLN A 148 1.52 16.36 10.80
CA GLN A 148 1.14 17.69 11.30
C GLN A 148 2.05 18.16 12.45
N LYS A 149 2.41 17.27 13.37
CA LYS A 149 3.34 17.56 14.45
C LYS A 149 4.73 17.95 13.94
N LEU A 150 5.24 17.25 12.94
CA LEU A 150 6.55 17.53 12.33
C LEU A 150 6.56 18.90 11.64
N ILE A 151 5.53 19.21 10.84
CA ILE A 151 5.45 20.49 10.12
C ILE A 151 5.10 21.67 11.04
N GLY A 152 4.42 21.42 12.16
CA GLY A 152 3.96 22.47 13.07
C GLY A 152 5.07 23.32 13.69
N GLY A 153 6.31 22.80 13.72
CA GLY A 153 7.48 23.55 14.17
C GLY A 153 8.10 24.48 13.12
N VAL A 154 7.70 24.37 11.86
CA VAL A 154 8.30 25.14 10.75
C VAL A 154 7.77 26.57 10.80
N LYS A 155 8.67 27.53 11.01
CA LYS A 155 8.37 28.97 10.96
C LYS A 155 8.92 29.56 9.69
N VAL A 156 8.07 30.29 8.97
CA VAL A 156 8.44 30.98 7.73
C VAL A 156 8.51 32.49 7.99
N THR A 157 9.61 33.12 7.59
CA THR A 157 9.83 34.55 7.73
C THR A 157 9.36 35.33 6.50
N PRO A 158 8.95 36.61 6.64
CA PRO A 158 8.62 37.43 5.47
C PRO A 158 9.79 37.61 4.48
N ALA A 159 11.03 37.51 4.96
CA ALA A 159 12.22 37.59 4.11
C ALA A 159 12.36 36.37 3.20
N GLU A 160 12.11 35.17 3.72
CA GLU A 160 12.10 33.93 2.94
C GLU A 160 10.97 33.94 1.90
N VAL A 161 9.78 34.41 2.27
CA VAL A 161 8.67 34.56 1.33
C VAL A 161 9.04 35.51 0.19
N ARG A 162 9.61 36.68 0.49
CA ARG A 162 10.08 37.63 -0.54
C ARG A 162 11.15 37.03 -1.44
N ARG A 163 12.07 36.25 -0.88
CA ARG A 163 13.12 35.57 -1.66
C ARG A 163 12.52 34.51 -2.58
N TYR A 164 11.61 33.68 -2.08
CA TYR A 164 10.91 32.66 -2.86
C TYR A 164 10.20 33.25 -4.09
N PHE A 165 9.41 34.32 -3.90
CA PHE A 165 8.71 35.00 -5.00
C PHE A 165 9.64 35.78 -5.94
N LYS A 166 10.83 36.19 -5.49
CA LYS A 166 11.82 36.84 -6.34
C LYS A 166 12.55 35.84 -7.25
N ASP A 167 12.79 34.62 -6.75
CA ASP A 167 13.54 33.57 -7.46
C ASP A 167 12.63 32.72 -8.37
N LEU A 168 11.30 32.84 -8.22
CA LEU A 168 10.30 32.22 -9.11
C LEU A 168 10.36 32.83 -10.53
N PRO A 169 10.31 32.01 -11.59
CA PRO A 169 10.21 32.52 -12.95
C PRO A 169 8.87 33.26 -13.16
N GLN A 170 8.90 34.32 -13.98
CA GLN A 170 7.75 35.24 -14.11
C GLN A 170 6.48 34.58 -14.64
N ASP A 171 6.61 33.49 -15.39
CA ASP A 171 5.50 32.68 -15.90
C ASP A 171 4.74 31.91 -14.81
N SER A 172 5.38 31.70 -13.66
CA SER A 172 4.86 30.95 -12.52
C SER A 172 4.26 31.86 -11.44
N ILE A 173 4.38 33.18 -11.58
CA ILE A 173 3.79 34.15 -10.66
C ILE A 173 2.33 34.39 -11.07
N PRO A 174 1.34 34.07 -10.20
CA PRO A 174 -0.06 34.30 -10.52
C PRO A 174 -0.32 35.78 -10.81
N TYR A 175 -0.90 36.07 -11.97
CA TYR A 175 -1.36 37.41 -12.29
C TYR A 175 -2.61 37.74 -11.48
N ILE A 176 -2.53 38.76 -10.63
CA ILE A 176 -3.68 39.27 -9.87
C ILE A 176 -4.23 40.47 -10.65
N PRO A 177 -5.37 40.34 -11.34
CA PRO A 177 -5.98 41.48 -12.02
C PRO A 177 -6.45 42.50 -10.98
N THR A 178 -6.38 43.79 -11.33
CA THR A 178 -6.84 44.88 -10.46
C THR A 178 -8.36 44.91 -10.29
N GLN A 179 -9.10 44.28 -11.19
CA GLN A 179 -10.56 44.18 -11.17
C GLN A 179 -10.98 42.76 -11.56
N VAL A 180 -12.00 42.24 -10.87
CA VAL A 180 -12.63 40.96 -11.18
C VAL A 180 -14.15 41.16 -11.19
N GLU A 181 -14.82 40.56 -12.17
CA GLU A 181 -16.27 40.44 -12.19
C GLU A 181 -16.62 39.04 -11.69
N ALA A 182 -17.55 38.96 -10.72
CA ALA A 182 -17.98 37.70 -10.14
C ALA A 182 -19.50 37.58 -10.29
N GLN A 183 -19.96 36.42 -10.77
CA GLN A 183 -21.37 36.06 -10.77
C GLN A 183 -21.62 35.04 -9.67
N ILE A 184 -22.50 35.36 -8.74
CA ILE A 184 -22.92 34.43 -7.68
C ILE A 184 -24.13 33.66 -8.21
N ILE A 185 -23.97 32.35 -8.38
CA ILE A 185 -25.09 31.45 -8.66
C ILE A 185 -25.62 30.96 -7.31
N THR A 186 -26.88 31.29 -7.01
CA THR A 186 -27.62 30.78 -5.84
C THR A 186 -28.58 29.70 -6.28
#